data_AF-A0A812L4Y2-F1
#
_entry.id   AF-A0A812L4Y2-F1
#
_cell.length_a   1.000
_cell.length_b   1.000
_cell.length_c   1.000
_cell.angle_alpha   90.00
_cell.angle_beta   90.00
_cell.angle_gamma   90.00
#
_symmetry.space_group_name_H-M   'P 1'
#
loop_
_entity.id
_entity.type
_entity.pdbx_description
1 polymer ?
#
loop_
_entity_poly.entity_id
_entity_poly.type
_entity_poly.pdbx_seq_one_letter_code
_entity_poly.pdbx_strand_id
1 'polypeptide(L)'
;MVDVLAEIGKQSGIPSFYISFVLAPMASNSSELVAAYNYASRKTSKTITIALNTLEGAACMNNTFCLGIFMALVYFQGLAWKFTAETITILVVEFAVAFLVMLNHHQRVFDAFLILCLFPGALALVYVLENYVGLD
;
A
#
# COMPACT_ATOMS: atom_id res chain seq x y z
N MET A 1 11.56 2.50 14.89
CA MET A 1 11.16 3.01 13.55
C MET A 1 9.88 3.83 13.66
N VAL A 2 8.80 3.29 14.21
CA VAL A 2 7.53 4.02 14.40
C VAL A 2 7.71 5.34 15.16
N ASP A 3 8.49 5.34 16.24
CA ASP A 3 8.76 6.57 17.02
C ASP A 3 9.52 7.64 16.20
N VAL A 4 10.42 7.20 15.32
CA VAL A 4 11.18 8.11 14.45
C VAL A 4 10.27 8.71 13.38
N LEU A 5 9.36 7.92 12.81
CA LEU A 5 8.37 8.42 11.85
C LEU A 5 7.42 9.44 12.51
N ALA A 6 7.04 9.20 13.77
CA ALA A 6 6.21 10.12 14.53
C ALA A 6 6.95 11.45 14.83
N GLU A 7 8.23 11.39 15.19
CA GLU A 7 9.04 12.58 15.44
C GLU A 7 9.30 13.38 14.15
N ILE A 8 9.51 12.70 13.02
CA ILE A 8 9.60 13.36 11.70
C ILE A 8 8.28 14.07 11.37
N GLY A 9 7.12 13.46 11.64
CA GLY A 9 5.81 14.09 11.46
C GLY A 9 5.67 15.38 12.27
N LYS A 10 6.06 15.31 13.55
CA LYS A 10 6.05 16.45 14.45
C LYS A 10 6.96 17.60 13.99
N GLN A 11 8.16 17.29 13.49
CA GLN A 11 9.12 18.31 13.05
C GLN A 11 8.80 18.90 11.67
N SER A 12 8.22 18.10 10.77
CA SER A 12 7.86 18.53 9.42
C SER A 12 6.49 19.21 9.33
N GLY A 13 5.66 19.12 10.38
CA GLY A 13 4.30 19.65 10.40
C GLY A 13 3.30 18.81 9.57
N ILE A 14 3.69 17.61 9.15
CA ILE A 14 2.86 16.68 8.39
C ILE A 14 2.32 15.61 9.35
N PRO A 15 1.04 15.21 9.28
CA PRO A 15 0.51 14.19 10.18
C PRO A 15 1.27 12.87 10.02
N SER A 16 1.59 12.23 11.15
CA SER A 16 2.43 11.02 11.20
C SER A 16 1.88 9.87 10.36
N PHE A 17 0.56 9.84 10.13
CA PHE A 17 -0.08 8.88 9.24
C PHE A 17 0.47 8.98 7.81
N TYR A 18 0.45 10.16 7.20
CA TYR A 18 0.91 10.37 5.81
C TYR A 18 2.38 9.97 5.63
N ILE A 19 3.21 10.31 6.62
CA ILE A 19 4.63 9.92 6.60
C ILE A 19 4.78 8.41 6.71
N SER A 20 4.05 7.78 7.64
CA SER A 20 4.10 6.33 7.83
C SER A 20 3.53 5.57 6.63
N PHE A 21 2.47 6.08 6.01
CA PHE A 21 1.85 5.49 4.83
C PHE A 21 2.80 5.45 3.62
N VAL A 22 3.69 6.44 3.50
CA VAL A 22 4.71 6.47 2.43
C VAL A 22 5.96 5.70 2.83
N LEU A 23 6.54 6.00 3.99
CA LEU A 23 7.86 5.51 4.35
C LEU A 23 7.85 4.09 4.91
N ALA A 24 6.79 3.66 5.60
CA ALA A 24 6.75 2.33 6.20
C ALA A 24 6.73 1.22 5.15
N PRO A 25 5.91 1.29 4.08
CA PRO A 25 5.97 0.30 3.01
C PRO A 25 7.31 0.31 2.27
N MET A 26 7.91 1.48 2.07
CA MET A 26 9.23 1.57 1.42
C MET A 26 10.32 0.87 2.23
N ALA A 27 10.31 1.01 3.56
CA ALA A 27 11.28 0.31 4.41
C ALA A 27 10.97 -1.19 4.49
N SER A 28 9.70 -1.54 4.76
CA SER A 28 9.29 -2.92 5.04
C SER A 28 9.32 -3.83 3.81
N ASN A 29 9.09 -3.28 2.61
CA ASN A 29 9.03 -4.06 1.35
C ASN A 29 10.23 -3.78 0.42
N SER A 30 11.27 -3.12 0.94
CA SER A 30 12.46 -2.74 0.15
C SER A 30 13.19 -3.95 -0.45
N SER A 31 13.30 -5.03 0.33
CA SER A 31 14.04 -6.23 -0.06
C SER A 31 13.35 -6.97 -1.21
N GLU A 32 12.01 -7.06 -1.15
CA GLU A 32 11.14 -7.65 -2.16
C GLU A 32 11.19 -6.84 -3.46
N LEU A 33 11.16 -5.50 -3.35
CA LEU A 33 11.27 -4.61 -4.50
C LEU A 33 12.61 -4.76 -5.22
N VAL A 34 13.72 -4.78 -4.47
CA VAL A 34 15.06 -4.97 -5.04
C VAL A 34 15.19 -6.36 -5.67
N ALA A 35 14.66 -7.40 -5.04
CA ALA A 35 14.66 -8.75 -5.59
C ALA A 35 13.86 -8.81 -6.91
N ALA A 36 12.63 -8.27 -6.93
CA ALA A 36 11.79 -8.21 -8.12
C ALA A 36 12.47 -7.42 -9.25
N TYR A 37 13.13 -6.30 -8.93
CA TYR A 37 13.90 -5.52 -9.90
C TYR A 37 15.05 -6.35 -10.51
N ASN A 38 15.81 -7.08 -9.69
CA ASN A 38 16.90 -7.93 -10.17
C ASN A 38 16.41 -9.04 -11.11
N TYR A 39 15.22 -9.60 -10.86
CA TYR A 39 14.58 -10.55 -11.77
C TYR A 39 14.07 -9.88 -13.06
N ALA A 40 13.41 -8.73 -12.95
CA ALA A 40 12.90 -7.97 -14.09
C ALA A 40 14.03 -7.48 -15.03
N SER A 41 15.19 -7.12 -14.48
CA SER A 41 16.37 -6.64 -15.24
C SER A 41 16.91 -7.66 -16.25
N ARG A 42 16.61 -8.95 -16.06
CA ARG A 42 16.97 -10.03 -17.00
C ARG A 42 16.12 -10.03 -18.28
N LYS A 43 15.02 -9.27 -18.33
CA LYS A 43 14.18 -9.02 -19.52
C LYS A 43 13.68 -10.27 -20.28
N THR A 44 13.53 -11.41 -19.59
CA THR A 44 12.91 -12.61 -20.18
C THR A 44 11.49 -12.77 -19.68
N SER A 45 10.61 -13.37 -20.49
CA SER A 45 9.22 -13.61 -20.07
C SER A 45 9.13 -14.37 -18.75
N LYS A 46 9.97 -15.41 -18.59
CA LYS A 46 10.02 -16.19 -17.34
C LYS A 46 10.43 -15.35 -16.14
N THR A 47 11.48 -14.53 -16.28
CA THR A 47 11.98 -13.71 -15.15
C THR A 47 11.05 -12.56 -14.81
N ILE A 48 10.33 -11.99 -15.79
CA ILE A 48 9.28 -10.99 -15.55
C ILE A 48 8.10 -11.63 -14.81
N THR A 49 7.64 -12.81 -15.23
CA THR A 49 6.59 -13.54 -14.50
C THR A 49 7.00 -13.84 -13.06
N ILE A 50 8.25 -14.27 -12.82
CA ILE A 50 8.76 -14.49 -11.45
C ILE A 50 8.76 -13.20 -10.63
N ALA A 51 9.19 -12.07 -11.21
CA ALA A 51 9.18 -10.78 -10.54
C ALA A 51 7.76 -10.36 -10.13
N LEU A 52 6.80 -10.47 -11.04
CA LEU A 52 5.39 -10.16 -10.77
C LEU A 52 4.79 -11.08 -9.70
N ASN A 53 4.99 -12.39 -9.81
CA ASN A 53 4.48 -13.36 -8.83
C ASN A 53 5.08 -13.14 -7.43
N THR A 54 6.33 -12.66 -7.35
CA THR A 54 6.99 -12.34 -6.07
C THR A 54 6.34 -11.11 -5.43
N LEU A 55 6.06 -10.07 -6.22
CA LEU A 55 5.38 -8.87 -5.74
C LEU A 55 3.92 -9.17 -5.34
N GLU A 56 3.21 -9.96 -6.14
CA GLU A 56 1.85 -10.42 -5.83
C GLU A 56 1.82 -11.24 -4.54
N GLY A 57 2.75 -12.19 -4.38
CA GLY A 57 2.87 -12.99 -3.16
C GLY A 57 3.12 -12.14 -1.91
N ALA A 58 3.98 -11.11 -2.01
CA ALA A 58 4.22 -10.17 -0.91
C ALA A 58 2.97 -9.36 -0.56
N ALA A 59 2.22 -8.89 -1.56
CA ALA A 59 0.96 -8.19 -1.35
C ALA A 59 -0.09 -9.10 -0.69
N CYS A 60 -0.26 -10.34 -1.18
CA CYS A 60 -1.16 -11.32 -0.58
C CYS A 60 -0.80 -11.62 0.88
N MET A 61 0.49 -11.75 1.21
CA MET A 61 0.95 -11.99 2.57
C MET A 61 0.61 -10.82 3.51
N ASN A 62 0.85 -9.58 3.07
CA ASN A 62 0.53 -8.39 3.87
C ASN A 62 -0.99 -8.26 4.09
N ASN A 63 -1.79 -8.48 3.05
CA ASN A 63 -3.24 -8.32 3.13
C ASN A 63 -3.96 -9.43 3.91
N THR A 64 -3.36 -10.61 4.04
CA THR A 64 -3.97 -11.74 4.74
C THR A 64 -3.36 -11.93 6.13
N PHE A 65 -2.10 -12.34 6.19
CA PHE A 65 -1.43 -12.72 7.43
C PHE A 65 -1.15 -11.52 8.33
N CYS A 66 -0.54 -10.46 7.78
CA CYS A 66 -0.22 -9.26 8.58
C CYS A 66 -1.51 -8.55 9.04
N LEU A 67 -2.48 -8.35 8.13
CA LEU A 67 -3.77 -7.77 8.49
C LEU A 67 -4.53 -8.63 9.52
N GLY A 68 -4.53 -9.96 9.36
CA GLY A 68 -5.18 -10.88 10.29
C GLY A 68 -4.59 -10.80 11.70
N ILE A 69 -3.26 -10.77 11.82
CA ILE A 69 -2.58 -10.57 13.11
C ILE A 69 -2.92 -9.21 13.70
N PHE A 70 -2.91 -8.15 12.87
CA PHE A 70 -3.25 -6.79 13.31
C PHE A 70 -4.67 -6.72 13.88
N MET A 71 -5.65 -7.26 13.17
CA MET A 71 -7.05 -7.32 13.62
C MET A 71 -7.21 -8.14 14.90
N ALA A 72 -6.48 -9.27 15.03
CA ALA A 72 -6.49 -10.06 16.25
C ALA A 72 -5.96 -9.25 17.45
N LEU A 73 -4.85 -8.50 17.27
CA LEU A 73 -4.32 -7.63 18.32
C LEU A 73 -5.30 -6.52 18.71
N VAL A 74 -5.90 -5.85 17.73
CA VAL A 74 -6.93 -4.81 17.98
C VAL A 74 -8.09 -5.37 18.80
N TYR A 75 -8.57 -6.58 18.45
CA TYR A 75 -9.65 -7.25 19.16
C TYR A 75 -9.25 -7.62 20.60
N PHE A 76 -8.12 -8.29 20.79
CA PHE A 76 -7.70 -8.76 22.13
C PHE A 76 -7.27 -7.63 23.06
N GLN A 77 -6.75 -6.52 22.52
CA GLN A 77 -6.36 -5.35 23.31
C GLN A 77 -7.50 -4.34 23.48
N GLY A 78 -8.66 -4.55 22.85
CA GLY A 78 -9.82 -3.66 22.95
C GLY A 78 -9.59 -2.26 22.39
N LEU A 79 -8.77 -2.12 21.33
CA LEU A 79 -8.50 -0.81 20.73
C LEU A 79 -9.74 -0.29 20.01
N ALA A 80 -10.03 1.01 20.19
CA ALA A 80 -11.08 1.69 19.45
C ALA A 80 -10.69 1.86 17.98
N TRP A 81 -11.64 1.57 17.09
CA TRP A 81 -11.50 1.81 15.66
C TRP A 81 -11.55 3.32 15.37
N LYS A 82 -10.49 3.87 14.77
CA LYS A 82 -10.33 5.30 14.49
C LYS A 82 -9.65 5.59 13.12
N PHE A 83 -9.79 4.67 12.18
CA PHE A 83 -9.10 4.73 10.88
C PHE A 83 -10.05 4.38 9.73
N THR A 84 -11.25 4.97 9.73
CA THR A 84 -12.31 4.60 8.79
C THR A 84 -12.04 5.19 7.41
N ALA A 85 -11.61 6.45 7.35
CA ALA A 85 -11.25 7.13 6.11
C ALA A 85 -10.11 6.39 5.38
N GLU A 86 -9.10 5.96 6.11
CA GLU A 86 -7.94 5.23 5.60
C GLU A 86 -8.33 3.83 5.14
N THR A 87 -9.13 3.12 5.93
CA THR A 87 -9.58 1.77 5.57
C THR A 87 -10.45 1.79 4.31
N ILE A 88 -11.39 2.74 4.21
CA ILE A 88 -12.21 2.91 3.01
C ILE A 88 -11.33 3.22 1.80
N THR A 89 -10.34 4.09 1.96
CA THR A 89 -9.42 4.45 0.88
C THR A 89 -8.63 3.23 0.39
N ILE A 90 -8.09 2.42 1.30
CA ILE A 90 -7.36 1.19 0.95
C ILE A 90 -8.28 0.24 0.17
N LEU A 91 -9.51 0.01 0.64
CA LEU A 91 -10.46 -0.86 -0.05
C LEU A 91 -10.80 -0.35 -1.46
N VAL A 92 -11.03 0.95 -1.62
CA VAL A 92 -11.31 1.56 -2.93
C VAL A 92 -10.15 1.35 -3.90
N VAL A 93 -8.91 1.56 -3.43
CA VAL A 93 -7.71 1.35 -4.25
C VAL A 93 -7.54 -0.11 -4.62
N GLU A 94 -7.77 -1.04 -3.68
CA GLU A 94 -7.70 -2.48 -3.96
C GLU A 94 -8.72 -2.91 -5.02
N PHE A 95 -9.97 -2.47 -4.90
CA PHE A 95 -10.99 -2.76 -5.91
C PHE A 95 -10.66 -2.12 -7.26
N ALA A 96 -10.11 -0.91 -7.28
CA ALA A 96 -9.68 -0.26 -8.50
C ALA A 96 -8.56 -1.06 -9.20
N VAL A 97 -7.54 -1.48 -8.46
CA VAL A 97 -6.46 -2.33 -8.99
C VAL A 97 -7.00 -3.66 -9.49
N ALA A 98 -7.86 -4.33 -8.70
CA ALA A 98 -8.47 -5.60 -9.10
C ALA A 98 -9.26 -5.47 -10.41
N PHE A 99 -10.05 -4.41 -10.54
CA PHE A 99 -10.83 -4.14 -11.74
C PHE A 99 -9.94 -3.90 -12.97
N LEU A 100 -8.88 -3.09 -12.83
CA LEU A 100 -7.92 -2.83 -13.91
C LEU A 100 -7.23 -4.10 -14.38
N VAL A 101 -6.80 -4.95 -13.45
CA VAL A 101 -6.14 -6.22 -13.76
C VAL A 101 -7.11 -7.20 -14.43
N MET A 102 -8.36 -7.29 -13.97
CA MET A 102 -9.37 -8.15 -14.58
C MET A 102 -9.71 -7.74 -16.01
N LEU A 103 -9.74 -6.44 -16.30
CA LEU A 103 -10.01 -5.94 -17.66
C LEU A 103 -8.82 -6.16 -18.61
N ASN A 104 -7.59 -6.11 -18.10
CA ASN A 104 -6.37 -6.13 -18.91
C ASN A 104 -5.56 -7.42 -18.72
N HIS A 105 -5.83 -8.42 -19.56
CA HIS A 105 -5.08 -9.69 -19.56
C HIS A 105 -3.59 -9.52 -19.99
N HIS A 106 -3.25 -8.40 -20.63
CA HIS A 106 -1.87 -8.05 -20.98
C HIS A 106 -1.50 -6.70 -20.36
N GLN A 107 -0.62 -6.77 -19.36
CA GLN A 107 -0.12 -5.60 -18.64
C GLN A 107 0.89 -4.84 -19.49
N ARG A 108 0.53 -3.64 -19.93
CA ARG A 108 1.40 -2.70 -20.65
C ARG A 108 2.00 -1.69 -19.67
N VAL A 109 3.02 -0.96 -20.13
CA VAL A 109 3.64 0.12 -19.34
C VAL A 109 2.63 1.20 -18.95
N PHE A 110 1.58 1.39 -19.76
CA PHE A 110 0.48 2.31 -19.43
C PHE A 110 -0.30 1.86 -18.19
N ASP A 111 -0.60 0.56 -18.07
CA ASP A 111 -1.27 0.02 -16.88
C ASP A 111 -0.42 0.22 -15.62
N ALA A 112 0.90 0.03 -15.75
CA ALA A 112 1.84 0.29 -14.67
C ALA A 112 1.84 1.76 -14.23
N PHE A 113 1.77 2.70 -15.19
CA PHE A 113 1.66 4.12 -14.87
C PHE A 113 0.35 4.45 -14.15
N LEU A 114 -0.77 3.87 -14.60
CA LEU A 114 -2.07 4.09 -13.99
C LEU A 114 -2.12 3.54 -12.56
N ILE A 115 -1.57 2.35 -12.33
CA ILE A 115 -1.42 1.76 -10.99
C ILE A 115 -0.50 2.62 -10.11
N LEU A 116 0.60 3.16 -10.66
CA LEU A 116 1.47 4.06 -9.92
C LEU A 116 0.74 5.34 -9.49
N CYS A 117 -0.12 5.90 -10.35
CA CYS A 117 -0.92 7.09 -10.04
C CYS A 117 -2.01 6.85 -8.99
N LEU A 118 -2.44 5.61 -8.76
CA LEU A 118 -3.39 5.30 -7.69
C LEU A 118 -2.79 5.59 -6.30
N PHE A 119 -1.47 5.53 -6.12
CA PHE A 119 -0.82 5.84 -4.84
C PHE A 119 -0.96 7.31 -4.40
N PRO A 120 -0.57 8.32 -5.20
CA PRO A 120 -0.85 9.71 -4.85
C PRO A 120 -2.36 10.01 -4.84
N GLY A 121 -3.15 9.31 -5.67
CA GLY A 121 -4.60 9.36 -5.63
C GLY A 121 -5.18 8.91 -4.28
N ALA A 122 -4.62 7.86 -3.68
CA ALA A 122 -5.02 7.37 -2.36
C ALA A 122 -4.76 8.41 -1.28
N LEU A 123 -3.59 9.05 -1.28
CA LEU A 123 -3.27 10.13 -0.32
C LEU A 123 -4.24 11.32 -0.46
N ALA A 124 -4.58 11.70 -1.70
CA ALA A 124 -5.56 12.75 -1.94
C ALA A 124 -6.96 12.34 -1.47
N LEU A 125 -7.35 11.07 -1.65
CA LEU A 125 -8.64 10.55 -1.22
C LEU A 125 -8.77 10.55 0.30
N VAL A 126 -7.73 10.11 1.04
CA VAL A 126 -7.69 10.20 2.51
C VAL A 126 -7.85 11.66 2.94
N TYR A 127 -7.08 12.57 2.35
CA TYR A 127 -7.16 13.99 2.66
C TYR A 127 -8.57 14.56 2.45
N VAL A 128 -9.25 14.15 1.37
CA VAL A 128 -10.63 14.59 1.09
C VAL A 128 -11.61 14.01 2.11
N LEU A 129 -11.50 12.74 2.45
CA LEU A 129 -12.38 12.07 3.41
C LEU A 129 -12.25 12.68 4.82
N GLU A 130 -11.03 12.94 5.27
CA GLU A 130 -10.77 13.57 6.57
C GLU A 130 -11.28 15.02 6.60
N ASN A 131 -10.93 15.84 5.60
CA ASN A 131 -11.17 17.30 5.68
C ASN A 131 -12.56 17.75 5.21
N TYR A 132 -13.19 17.03 4.26
CA TYR A 132 -14.47 17.44 3.68
C TYR A 132 -15.64 16.57 4.12
N VAL A 133 -15.41 15.28 4.40
CA VAL A 133 -16.48 14.35 4.83
C VAL A 133 -16.50 14.22 6.35
N GLY A 134 -15.38 14.51 7.04
CA GLY A 134 -15.27 14.43 8.49
C GLY A 134 -15.27 13.00 9.00
N LEU A 135 -14.79 12.06 8.19
CA LEU A 135 -14.55 10.68 8.61
C LEU A 135 -13.20 10.62 9.34
N ASP A 136 -13.21 10.02 10.53
CA ASP A 136 -12.00 9.51 11.21
C ASP A 136 -11.45 8.28 10.49
#